data_AF-A0A7L4MVT8-F1
#
_entry.id   AF-A0A7L4MVT8-F1
#
_cell.length_a   1.000
_cell.length_b   1.000
_cell.length_c   1.000
_cell.angle_alpha   90.00
_cell.angle_beta   90.00
_cell.angle_gamma   90.00
#
_symmetry.space_group_name_H-M   'P 1'
#
loop_
_entity.id
_entity.type
_entity.pdbx_description
1 polymer ?
#
loop_
_entity_poly.entity_id
_entity_poly.type
_entity_poly.pdbx_seq_one_letter_code
_entity_poly.pdbx_strand_id
1 'polypeptide(L)'
;PVFAGVNGSAIENFSCVIYNISLMNCTWEAGRDAPGDAQYFLYWQNLRYGDSVECELYIKDENGRNLGCRFQNVIIWDKSSYFLVDGSSKDSLIQFYDEYINLYEI
;
A
#
# COMPACT_ATOMS: atom_id res chain seq x y z
N PRO A 1 -18.80 9.74 0.85
CA PRO A 1 -17.38 9.94 1.24
C PRO A 1 -16.83 11.21 0.59
N VAL A 2 -16.32 12.15 1.38
CA VAL A 2 -15.61 13.32 0.84
C VAL A 2 -14.26 12.80 0.39
N PHE A 3 -14.04 12.75 -0.91
CA PHE A 3 -12.75 12.40 -1.47
C PHE A 3 -11.75 13.50 -1.14
N ALA A 4 -10.93 13.31 -0.11
CA ALA A 4 -9.84 14.22 0.21
C ALA A 4 -8.70 13.96 -0.80
N GLY A 5 -8.82 14.53 -2.02
CA GLY A 5 -7.79 14.38 -3.06
C GLY A 5 -8.34 14.44 -4.49
N VAL A 6 -7.44 14.59 -5.46
CA VAL A 6 -7.74 14.58 -6.90
C VAL A 6 -8.42 13.27 -7.28
N ASN A 7 -9.55 13.34 -7.98
CA ASN A 7 -10.29 12.13 -8.37
C ASN A 7 -9.46 11.25 -9.31
N GLY A 8 -9.30 9.97 -9.00
CA GLY A 8 -8.49 9.03 -9.77
C GLY A 8 -6.98 9.08 -9.44
N SER A 9 -6.60 9.77 -8.37
CA SER A 9 -5.21 9.82 -7.90
C SER A 9 -4.84 8.71 -6.90
N ALA A 10 -5.84 8.03 -6.33
CA ALA A 10 -5.60 6.84 -5.51
C ALA A 10 -4.96 5.73 -6.34
N ILE A 11 -4.20 4.87 -5.68
CA ILE A 11 -3.60 3.71 -6.33
C ILE A 11 -4.65 2.77 -6.92
N GLU A 12 -4.26 2.01 -7.94
CA GLU A 12 -5.09 1.01 -8.60
C GLU A 12 -4.42 -0.38 -8.54
N ASN A 13 -5.18 -1.45 -8.78
CA ASN A 13 -4.67 -2.82 -8.88
C ASN A 13 -3.84 -3.28 -7.67
N PHE A 14 -4.23 -2.86 -6.47
CA PHE A 14 -3.54 -3.23 -5.23
C PHE A 14 -3.75 -4.71 -4.90
N SER A 15 -2.65 -5.41 -4.64
CA SER A 15 -2.67 -6.81 -4.24
C SER A 15 -1.49 -7.14 -3.34
N CYS A 16 -1.68 -8.10 -2.44
CA CYS A 16 -0.64 -8.60 -1.55
C CYS A 16 -0.60 -10.13 -1.58
N VAL A 17 0.61 -10.70 -1.58
CA VAL A 17 0.85 -12.14 -1.53
C VAL A 17 1.91 -12.47 -0.48
N ILE A 18 1.76 -13.64 0.15
CA ILE A 18 2.71 -14.13 1.14
C ILE A 18 3.45 -15.34 0.63
N TYR A 19 4.74 -15.35 0.89
CA TYR A 19 5.65 -16.37 0.41
C TYR A 19 6.77 -16.58 1.43
N ASN A 20 7.46 -17.71 1.34
CA ASN A 20 8.55 -18.07 2.25
C ASN A 20 8.17 -17.90 3.73
N ILE A 21 6.94 -18.30 4.10
CA ILE A 21 6.40 -18.36 5.47
C ILE A 21 6.08 -17.00 6.11
N SER A 22 6.90 -15.96 5.93
CA SER A 22 6.73 -14.68 6.65
C SER A 22 7.09 -13.43 5.85
N LEU A 23 7.24 -13.55 4.52
CA LEU A 23 7.44 -12.41 3.63
C LEU A 23 6.13 -12.06 2.96
N MET A 24 5.80 -10.77 2.91
CA MET A 24 4.65 -10.27 2.17
C MET A 24 5.11 -9.27 1.13
N ASN A 25 4.71 -9.47 -0.11
CA ASN A 25 4.89 -8.49 -1.19
C ASN A 25 3.52 -7.90 -1.52
N CYS A 26 3.44 -6.59 -1.50
CA CYS A 26 2.29 -5.84 -2.01
C CYS A 26 2.72 -5.03 -3.23
N THR A 27 1.86 -4.96 -4.24
CA THR A 27 2.09 -4.19 -5.47
C THR A 27 0.85 -3.43 -5.86
N TRP A 28 1.05 -2.28 -6.50
CA TRP A 28 -0.01 -1.45 -7.05
C TRP A 28 0.45 -0.65 -8.25
N GLU A 29 -0.52 -0.08 -8.94
CA GLU A 29 -0.32 0.88 -10.00
C GLU A 29 -0.65 2.29 -9.48
N ALA A 30 0.02 3.30 -10.03
CA ALA A 30 -0.33 4.68 -9.74
C ALA A 30 -1.73 4.99 -10.28
N GLY A 31 -2.48 5.82 -9.57
CA GLY A 31 -3.77 6.30 -10.05
C GLY A 31 -3.63 6.97 -11.42
N ARG A 32 -4.57 6.68 -12.32
CA ARG A 32 -4.56 7.19 -13.70
C ARG A 32 -4.52 8.72 -13.81
N ASP A 33 -5.06 9.41 -12.80
CA ASP A 33 -5.14 10.86 -12.71
C ASP A 33 -4.16 11.42 -11.65
N ALA A 34 -3.21 10.61 -11.19
CA ALA A 34 -2.20 11.03 -10.23
C ALA A 34 -1.14 11.95 -10.89
N PRO A 35 -0.74 13.05 -10.22
CA PRO A 35 0.35 13.90 -10.66
C PRO A 35 1.67 13.14 -10.91
N GLY A 36 2.53 13.67 -11.78
CA GLY A 36 3.83 13.06 -12.11
C GLY A 36 4.81 13.01 -10.93
N ASP A 37 4.62 13.85 -9.91
CA ASP A 37 5.42 13.87 -8.67
C ASP A 37 4.73 13.14 -7.50
N ALA A 38 3.60 12.47 -7.74
CA ALA A 38 2.92 11.70 -6.70
C ALA A 38 3.82 10.60 -6.13
N GLN A 39 3.81 10.48 -4.81
CA GLN A 39 4.49 9.44 -4.04
C GLN A 39 3.49 8.74 -3.12
N TYR A 40 3.65 7.43 -2.92
CA TYR A 40 2.71 6.60 -2.17
C TYR A 40 3.37 5.96 -0.94
N PHE A 41 2.60 5.78 0.13
CA PHE A 41 3.09 5.22 1.38
C PHE A 41 2.13 4.15 1.88
N LEU A 42 2.62 2.92 2.06
CA LEU A 42 1.81 1.79 2.47
C LEU A 42 1.93 1.58 3.97
N TYR A 43 0.78 1.41 4.62
CA TYR A 43 0.62 1.03 6.00
C TYR A 43 -0.28 -0.21 6.08
N TRP A 44 0.04 -1.14 6.97
CA TRP A 44 -0.82 -2.28 7.27
C TRP A 44 -0.98 -2.48 8.77
N GLN A 45 -2.13 -2.99 9.19
CA GLN A 45 -2.39 -3.23 10.61
C GLN A 45 -1.75 -4.54 11.05
N ASN A 46 -0.66 -4.46 11.83
CA ASN A 46 0.00 -5.65 12.34
C ASN A 46 -0.67 -6.14 13.63
N LEU A 47 -1.42 -7.24 13.50
CA LEU A 47 -2.15 -7.84 14.62
C LEU A 47 -1.25 -8.29 15.79
N ARG A 48 0.05 -8.54 15.57
CA ARG A 48 0.99 -8.92 16.63
C ARG A 48 1.25 -7.78 17.61
N TYR A 49 1.34 -6.55 17.11
CA TYR A 49 1.72 -5.38 17.90
C TYR A 49 0.55 -4.46 18.19
N GLY A 50 -0.57 -4.61 17.48
CA GLY A 50 -1.75 -3.74 17.62
C GLY A 50 -1.62 -2.39 16.91
N ASP A 51 -0.46 -2.12 16.31
CA ASP A 51 -0.13 -0.85 15.66
C ASP A 51 -0.10 -0.98 14.12
N SER A 52 -0.28 0.15 13.43
CA SER A 52 -0.04 0.24 11.99
C SER A 52 1.46 0.26 11.72
N VAL A 53 1.92 -0.60 10.81
CA VAL A 53 3.32 -0.69 10.39
C VAL A 53 3.45 -0.11 8.98
N GLU A 54 4.34 0.88 8.82
CA GLU A 54 4.72 1.39 7.50
C GLU A 54 5.57 0.36 6.77
N CYS A 55 5.50 0.37 5.43
CA CYS A 55 6.38 -0.39 4.57
C CYS A 55 7.86 -0.31 4.98
N GLU A 56 8.47 -1.48 5.14
CA GLU A 56 9.89 -1.59 5.48
C GLU A 56 10.79 -1.39 4.25
N LEU A 57 10.38 -1.92 3.10
CA LEU A 57 11.17 -1.91 1.86
C LEU A 57 10.27 -1.64 0.66
N TYR A 58 10.28 -0.40 0.18
CA TYR A 58 9.53 0.00 -1.00
C TYR A 58 10.15 -0.55 -2.31
N ILE A 59 9.28 -1.03 -3.19
CA ILE A 59 9.60 -1.33 -4.60
C ILE A 59 9.28 -0.07 -5.40
N LYS A 60 10.27 0.42 -6.16
CA LYS A 60 10.19 1.72 -6.83
C LYS A 60 10.29 1.58 -8.34
N ASP A 61 9.63 2.48 -9.05
CA ASP A 61 9.82 2.65 -10.49
C ASP A 61 11.11 3.41 -10.83
N GLU A 62 11.35 3.64 -12.12
CA GLU A 62 12.52 4.37 -12.63
C GLU A 62 12.60 5.82 -12.13
N ASN A 63 11.47 6.41 -11.74
CA ASN A 63 11.37 7.77 -11.20
C ASN A 63 11.44 7.81 -9.67
N GLY A 64 11.61 6.67 -9.00
CA GLY A 64 11.67 6.56 -7.54
C GLY A 64 10.31 6.61 -6.84
N ARG A 65 9.21 6.48 -7.58
CA ARG A 65 7.85 6.36 -7.04
C ARG A 65 7.63 4.97 -6.49
N ASN A 66 7.06 4.87 -5.30
CA ASN A 66 6.72 3.64 -4.63
C ASN A 66 5.51 3.00 -5.33
N LEU A 67 5.70 1.82 -5.93
CA LEU A 67 4.67 1.01 -6.59
C LEU A 67 4.50 -0.37 -5.94
N GLY A 68 5.18 -0.58 -4.83
CA GLY A 68 5.09 -1.82 -4.09
C GLY A 68 5.80 -1.74 -2.75
N CYS A 69 5.61 -2.78 -1.95
CA CYS A 69 6.22 -2.93 -0.65
C CYS A 69 6.59 -4.37 -0.38
N ARG A 70 7.68 -4.57 0.34
CA ARG A 70 8.04 -5.84 0.95
C ARG A 70 8.12 -5.69 2.47
N PHE A 71 7.35 -6.52 3.17
CA PHE A 71 7.41 -6.68 4.62
C PHE A 71 8.16 -7.96 4.98
N GLN A 72 8.86 -7.92 6.12
CA GLN A 72 9.50 -9.07 6.72
C GLN A 72 8.79 -9.45 8.03
N ASN A 73 8.90 -10.72 8.42
CA ASN A 73 8.40 -11.23 9.70
C ASN A 73 6.88 -11.00 9.89
N VAL A 74 6.11 -11.09 8.82
CA VAL A 74 4.65 -11.01 8.85
C VAL A 74 4.11 -12.25 9.58
N ILE A 75 3.30 -12.02 10.60
CA ILE A 75 2.56 -13.08 11.29
C ILE A 75 1.09 -12.87 10.99
N ILE A 76 0.52 -13.76 10.16
CA ILE A 76 -0.92 -13.79 9.92
C ILE A 76 -1.58 -14.58 11.05
N TRP A 77 -2.45 -13.90 11.79
CA TRP A 77 -3.35 -14.55 12.74
C TRP A 77 -4.73 -14.80 12.13
N ASP A 78 -5.14 -13.94 11.21
CA ASP A 78 -6.37 -14.04 10.43
C ASP A 78 -6.08 -13.73 8.96
N LYS A 79 -6.79 -14.39 8.04
CA LYS A 79 -6.54 -14.25 6.60
C LYS A 79 -6.84 -12.85 6.08
N SER A 80 -7.60 -12.03 6.80
CA SER A 80 -7.91 -10.65 6.40
C SER A 80 -7.02 -9.64 7.13
N SER A 81 -6.45 -8.68 6.42
CA SER A 81 -5.68 -7.57 7.00
C SER A 81 -6.09 -6.24 6.39
N TYR A 82 -6.10 -5.19 7.19
CA TYR A 82 -6.40 -3.83 6.74
C TYR A 82 -5.14 -3.17 6.18
N PHE A 83 -5.27 -2.60 4.99
CA PHE A 83 -4.24 -1.84 4.30
C PHE A 83 -4.70 -0.42 4.04
N LEU A 84 -3.78 0.53 4.19
CA LEU A 84 -3.95 1.94 3.85
C LEU A 84 -2.76 2.36 2.99
N VAL A 85 -3.04 2.92 1.82
CA VAL A 85 -2.05 3.59 1.00
C VAL A 85 -2.38 5.06 0.93
N ASP A 86 -1.54 5.86 1.58
CA ASP A 86 -1.61 7.31 1.51
C ASP A 86 -0.76 7.83 0.35
N GLY A 87 -0.97 9.09 -0.04
CA GLY A 87 -0.22 9.71 -1.11
C GLY A 87 0.13 11.17 -0.85
N SER A 88 1.26 11.61 -1.39
CA SER A 88 1.68 13.01 -1.36
C SER A 88 2.10 13.50 -2.75
N SER A 89 1.87 14.78 -2.99
CA SER A 89 2.44 15.51 -4.12
C SER A 89 2.67 16.97 -3.70
N LYS A 90 3.39 17.75 -4.49
CA LYS A 90 3.72 19.13 -4.13
C LYS A 90 2.50 20.05 -4.13
N ASP A 91 1.67 19.93 -5.15
CA ASP A 91 0.63 20.91 -5.46
C ASP A 91 -0.79 20.35 -5.35
N SER A 92 -0.94 19.06 -5.06
CA SER A 92 -2.23 18.37 -5.05
C SER A 92 -2.35 17.36 -3.93
N LEU A 93 -3.55 17.26 -3.35
CA LEU A 93 -3.87 16.18 -2.43
C LEU A 93 -4.10 14.89 -3.24
N ILE A 94 -3.48 13.81 -2.81
CA ILE A 94 -3.68 12.48 -3.39
C ILE A 94 -4.76 11.77 -2.58
N GLN A 95 -5.68 11.10 -3.27
CA GLN A 95 -6.67 10.26 -2.61
C GLN A 95 -5.97 9.05 -1.99
N PHE A 96 -6.26 8.76 -0.73
CA PHE A 96 -5.85 7.50 -0.12
C PHE A 96 -6.68 6.33 -0.67
N TYR A 97 -6.10 5.14 -0.61
CA TYR A 97 -6.77 3.86 -0.84
C TYR A 97 -6.75 3.06 0.47
N ASP A 98 -7.88 2.50 0.86
CA ASP A 98 -7.98 1.61 2.02
C ASP A 98 -8.87 0.40 1.73
N GLU A 99 -8.43 -0.79 2.15
CA GLU A 99 -9.21 -2.01 1.98
C GLU A 99 -8.79 -3.11 2.97
N TYR A 100 -9.75 -3.98 3.32
CA TYR A 100 -9.46 -5.26 3.96
C TYR A 100 -9.20 -6.32 2.89
N ILE A 101 -7.99 -6.86 2.88
CA ILE A 101 -7.58 -7.85 1.88
C ILE A 101 -7.37 -9.19 2.53
N ASN A 102 -7.93 -10.20 1.87
CA ASN A 102 -7.63 -11.58 2.16
C ASN A 102 -6.23 -11.91 1.63
N LEU A 103 -5.34 -12.27 2.53
CA LEU A 103 -3.99 -12.70 2.27
C LEU A 103 -4.00 -14.19 1.96
N TYR A 104 -3.32 -14.53 0.87
CA TYR A 104 -3.12 -15.90 0.43
C TYR A 104 -1.62 -16.19 0.41
N GLU A 105 -1.26 -17.40 0.84
CA GLU A 105 0.09 -17.92 0.71
C GLU A 105 0.24 -18.60 -0.65
N ILE A 106 1.36 -18.34 -1.32
CA ILE A 106 1.71 -18.90 -2.64
C ILE A 106 2.89 -19.86 -2.56
#